data_AF-A0A7S3SEL8-F1
#
_entry.id   AF-A0A7S3SEL8-F1
#
_cell.length_a   1.000
_cell.length_b   1.000
_cell.length_c   1.000
_cell.angle_alpha   90.00
_cell.angle_beta   90.00
_cell.angle_gamma   90.00
#
_symmetry.space_group_name_H-M   'P 1'
#
loop_
_entity.id
_entity.type
_entity.pdbx_description
1 polymer ?
#
loop_
_entity_poly.entity_id
_entity_poly.type
_entity_poly.pdbx_seq_one_letter_code
_entity_poly.pdbx_strand_id
1 'polypeptide(L)'
;MISAEVVPFLILAIGVDNMFLISRAEREVPAEVTQVEKRIAYALKEIGPSIFTAAFCEAVAFFIGMLTDVPALRSFCLVAGLGVVFDFILQLTIFVPALTLDNYRIRAKRGDIICCFRKYDEVEAPRQEIVRTAFRKYFVPWLMNKWTKVTVLLMTLSLVIIGGMSCSALLLGLNQNVSLVEGSDIYDYFETLYVYGEAGPPAYLVFNNVNYSNSENLVQMNLIASELATLNNTVQSPIYSWVSPFQNFIDDSGAWKDDCGSDRAAILGFDDQMAEFVNIKVDSACCQNYGICGEQFSLDVIFDDDGHVSASRFRWQ
;
A
#
# COMPACT_ATOMS: atom_id res chain seq x y z
N MET A 1 10.92 -1.43 4.10
CA MET A 1 11.53 -0.13 3.74
C MET A 1 10.77 1.04 4.34
N ILE A 2 9.48 1.26 3.98
CA ILE A 2 8.69 2.40 4.46
C ILE A 2 8.74 2.56 5.99
N SER A 3 8.60 1.48 6.77
CA SER A 3 8.65 1.57 8.24
C SER A 3 10.00 2.03 8.78
N ALA A 4 11.12 1.62 8.16
CA ALA A 4 12.45 1.98 8.65
C ALA A 4 12.83 3.43 8.33
N GLU A 5 12.29 3.97 7.23
CA GLU A 5 12.55 5.33 6.81
C GLU A 5 11.59 6.31 7.50
N VAL A 6 10.28 6.06 7.45
CA VAL A 6 9.28 7.06 7.86
C VAL A 6 9.03 7.05 9.37
N VAL A 7 8.99 5.87 10.02
CA VAL A 7 8.61 5.78 11.44
C VAL A 7 9.57 6.55 12.35
N PRO A 8 10.91 6.48 12.20
CA PRO A 8 11.80 7.26 13.06
C PRO A 8 11.54 8.76 13.01
N PHE A 9 11.30 9.34 11.82
CA PHE A 9 10.99 10.76 11.70
C PHE A 9 9.63 11.10 12.32
N LEU A 10 8.64 10.24 12.14
CA LEU A 10 7.30 10.42 12.71
C LEU A 10 7.35 10.42 14.24
N ILE A 11 8.00 9.42 14.84
CA ILE A 11 8.13 9.33 16.30
C ILE A 11 8.99 10.46 16.86
N LEU A 12 10.06 10.86 16.16
CA LEU A 12 10.87 12.00 16.56
C LEU A 12 10.05 13.31 16.58
N ALA A 13 9.21 13.54 15.56
CA ALA A 13 8.38 14.74 15.50
C ALA A 13 7.38 14.81 16.67
N ILE A 14 6.69 13.71 16.96
CA ILE A 14 5.76 13.60 18.10
C ILE A 14 6.52 13.80 19.41
N GLY A 15 7.65 13.11 19.57
CA GLY A 15 8.37 13.11 20.83
C GLY A 15 9.02 14.45 21.18
N VAL A 16 9.57 15.15 20.18
CA VAL A 16 10.14 16.49 20.38
C VAL A 16 9.07 17.50 20.78
N ASP A 17 7.86 17.43 20.21
CA ASP A 17 6.76 18.32 20.58
C ASP A 17 6.34 18.12 22.05
N ASN A 18 6.16 16.86 22.46
CA ASN A 18 5.83 16.51 23.84
C ASN A 18 6.91 16.98 24.84
N MET A 19 8.19 16.72 24.54
CA MET A 19 9.31 17.17 25.37
C MET A 19 9.38 18.69 25.49
N PHE A 20 9.11 19.41 24.39
CA PHE A 20 9.08 20.87 24.37
C PHE A 20 7.93 21.42 25.24
N LEU A 21 6.73 20.83 25.14
CA LEU A 21 5.59 21.20 25.96
C LEU A 21 5.87 21.01 27.46
N ILE A 22 6.43 19.86 27.86
CA ILE A 22 6.79 19.58 29.26
C ILE A 22 7.83 20.58 29.77
N SER A 23 8.90 20.80 29.01
CA SER A 23 9.95 21.76 29.39
C SER A 23 9.40 23.18 29.52
N ARG A 24 8.45 23.56 28.67
CA ARG A 24 7.80 24.86 28.72
C ARG A 24 6.89 25.00 29.94
N ALA A 25 6.06 24.00 30.24
CA ALA A 25 5.22 24.04 31.45
C ALA A 25 6.06 24.19 32.71
N GLU A 26 7.17 23.46 32.83
CA GLU A 26 8.08 23.58 33.97
C GLU A 26 8.55 25.03 34.17
N ARG A 27 8.88 25.72 33.08
CA ARG A 27 9.32 27.12 33.12
C ARG A 27 8.20 28.09 33.47
N GLU A 28 6.96 27.79 33.10
CA GLU A 28 5.79 28.62 33.42
C GLU A 28 5.34 28.47 34.89
N VAL A 29 5.79 27.45 35.63
CA VAL A 29 5.47 27.30 37.06
C VAL A 29 6.06 28.47 37.88
N PRO A 30 5.26 29.12 38.76
CA PRO A 30 5.68 30.26 39.57
C PRO A 30 6.95 30.02 40.39
N ALA A 31 7.77 31.07 40.51
CA ALA A 31 9.04 31.03 41.25
C ALA A 31 8.88 30.76 42.77
N GLU A 32 7.67 30.92 43.31
CA GLU A 32 7.32 30.61 44.70
C GLU A 32 7.46 29.11 45.01
N VAL A 33 7.38 28.24 44.01
CA VAL A 33 7.56 26.79 44.17
C VAL A 33 9.05 26.44 44.19
N THR A 34 9.63 26.44 45.40
CA THR A 34 11.07 26.23 45.61
C THR A 34 11.51 24.77 45.63
N GLN A 35 10.62 23.78 45.65
CA GLN A 35 10.99 22.35 45.57
C GLN A 35 10.95 21.88 44.10
N VAL A 36 12.03 21.25 43.61
CA VAL A 36 12.17 20.84 42.19
C VAL A 36 11.11 19.81 41.82
N GLU A 37 10.91 18.85 42.71
CA GLU A 37 9.97 17.74 42.57
C GLU A 37 8.54 18.26 42.47
N LYS A 38 8.17 19.21 43.33
CA LYS A 38 6.85 19.86 43.29
C LYS A 38 6.67 20.67 42.01
N ARG A 39 7.70 21.37 41.55
CA ARG A 39 7.64 22.19 40.33
C ARG A 39 7.33 21.33 39.11
N ILE A 40 8.02 20.21 38.97
CA ILE A 40 7.80 19.27 37.86
C ILE A 40 6.47 18.55 38.00
N ALA A 41 6.05 18.22 39.24
CA ALA A 41 4.71 17.68 39.48
C ALA A 41 3.59 18.65 39.07
N TYR A 42 3.73 19.96 39.34
CA TYR A 42 2.77 20.96 38.88
C TYR A 42 2.73 21.08 37.36
N ALA A 43 3.89 21.12 36.71
CA ALA A 43 4.00 21.15 35.25
C ALA A 43 3.34 19.93 34.59
N LEU A 44 3.62 18.73 35.12
CA LEU A 44 3.06 17.48 34.62
C LEU A 44 1.56 17.36 34.93
N LYS A 45 1.09 17.94 36.05
CA LYS A 45 -0.34 18.00 36.36
C LYS A 45 -1.11 18.86 35.34
N GLU A 46 -0.49 19.93 34.82
CA GLU A 46 -1.13 20.84 33.88
C GLU A 46 -1.11 20.30 32.43
N ILE A 47 0.04 19.82 31.96
CA ILE A 47 0.19 19.38 30.55
C ILE A 47 0.04 17.87 30.36
N GLY A 48 0.33 17.05 31.38
CA GLY A 48 0.33 15.58 31.30
C GLY A 48 -0.96 14.97 30.75
N PRO A 49 -2.18 15.42 31.16
CA PRO A 49 -3.43 14.92 30.58
C PRO A 49 -3.55 15.16 29.08
N SER A 50 -3.05 16.30 28.58
CA SER A 50 -3.06 16.63 27.14
C SER A 50 -2.14 15.69 26.36
N ILE A 51 -0.91 15.48 26.84
CA ILE A 51 0.07 14.58 26.21
C ILE A 51 -0.44 13.14 26.21
N PHE A 52 -0.99 12.66 27.33
CA PHE A 52 -1.56 11.32 27.42
C PHE A 52 -2.70 11.12 26.41
N THR A 53 -3.61 12.10 26.31
CA THR A 53 -4.75 12.02 25.38
C THR A 53 -4.27 11.99 23.93
N ALA A 54 -3.28 12.82 23.57
CA ALA A 54 -2.69 12.82 22.24
C ALA A 54 -2.05 11.48 21.90
N ALA A 55 -1.14 10.98 22.74
CA ALA A 55 -0.47 9.70 22.55
C ALA A 55 -1.46 8.52 22.48
N PHE A 56 -2.52 8.54 23.30
CA PHE A 56 -3.57 7.53 23.26
C PHE A 56 -4.34 7.55 21.93
N CYS A 57 -4.79 8.72 21.48
CA CYS A 57 -5.49 8.87 20.21
C CYS A 57 -4.62 8.46 19.02
N GLU A 58 -3.35 8.84 19.01
CA GLU A 58 -2.39 8.47 17.96
C GLU A 58 -2.14 6.96 17.93
N ALA A 59 -1.88 6.35 19.10
CA ALA A 59 -1.70 4.90 19.19
C ALA A 59 -2.94 4.15 18.70
N VAL A 60 -4.14 4.55 19.13
CA VAL A 60 -5.41 3.95 18.67
C VAL A 60 -5.59 4.13 17.16
N ALA A 61 -5.31 5.32 16.62
CA ALA A 61 -5.42 5.58 15.19
C ALA A 61 -4.49 4.68 14.37
N PHE A 62 -3.23 4.51 14.80
CA PHE A 62 -2.30 3.56 14.16
C PHE A 62 -2.77 2.11 14.30
N PHE A 63 -3.25 1.69 15.47
CA PHE A 63 -3.76 0.33 15.63
C PHE A 63 -5.01 0.05 14.78
N ILE A 64 -5.91 1.02 14.62
CA ILE A 64 -7.04 0.92 13.66
C ILE A 64 -6.51 0.80 12.22
N GLY A 65 -5.44 1.53 11.88
CA GLY A 65 -4.78 1.45 10.58
C GLY A 65 -4.24 0.04 10.24
N MET A 66 -4.00 -0.82 11.23
CA MET A 66 -3.61 -2.22 10.99
C MET A 66 -4.73 -3.07 10.39
N LEU A 67 -5.99 -2.63 10.45
CA LEU A 67 -7.12 -3.37 9.89
C LEU A 67 -7.15 -3.33 8.36
N THR A 68 -6.36 -2.46 7.73
CA THR A 68 -6.26 -2.34 6.26
C THR A 68 -5.74 -3.62 5.60
N ASP A 69 -6.17 -3.96 4.39
CA ASP A 69 -5.75 -5.20 3.69
C ASP A 69 -4.35 -5.14 3.07
N VAL A 70 -3.72 -3.96 3.05
CA VAL A 70 -2.39 -3.75 2.46
C VAL A 70 -1.31 -4.17 3.48
N PRO A 71 -0.56 -5.27 3.26
CA PRO A 71 0.36 -5.82 4.27
C PRO A 71 1.48 -4.85 4.69
N ALA A 72 1.93 -4.01 3.75
CA ALA A 72 2.93 -2.98 4.03
C ALA A 72 2.40 -1.94 5.03
N LEU A 73 1.15 -1.52 4.89
CA LEU A 73 0.50 -0.58 5.83
C LEU A 73 0.24 -1.23 7.17
N ARG A 74 -0.18 -2.51 7.21
CA ARG A 74 -0.34 -3.26 8.48
C ARG A 74 0.94 -3.22 9.32
N SER A 75 2.08 -3.53 8.69
CA SER A 75 3.38 -3.55 9.36
C SER A 75 3.84 -2.15 9.78
N PHE A 76 3.63 -1.14 8.93
CA PHE A 76 3.92 0.26 9.25
C PHE A 76 3.14 0.74 10.47
N CYS A 77 1.81 0.56 10.44
CA CYS A 77 0.90 0.96 11.51
C CYS A 77 1.20 0.26 12.85
N LEU A 78 1.57 -1.03 12.81
CA LEU A 78 1.97 -1.77 14.01
C LEU A 78 3.23 -1.16 14.66
N VAL A 79 4.27 -0.93 13.86
CA VAL A 79 5.54 -0.38 14.35
C VAL A 79 5.37 1.06 14.82
N ALA A 80 4.61 1.88 14.09
CA ALA A 80 4.30 3.26 14.49
C ALA A 80 3.47 3.31 15.78
N GLY A 81 2.41 2.49 15.90
CA GLY A 81 1.56 2.43 17.10
C GLY A 81 2.34 2.01 18.35
N LEU A 82 3.18 0.97 18.25
CA LEU A 82 4.09 0.59 19.33
C LEU A 82 5.11 1.69 19.62
N GLY A 83 5.64 2.33 18.57
CA GLY A 83 6.58 3.45 18.68
C GLY A 83 6.03 4.60 19.50
N VAL A 84 4.78 5.03 19.27
CA VAL A 84 4.13 6.11 20.03
C VAL A 84 3.93 5.71 21.50
N VAL A 85 3.50 4.46 21.75
CA VAL A 85 3.33 3.96 23.14
C VAL A 85 4.67 3.94 23.89
N PHE A 86 5.74 3.43 23.27
CA PHE A 86 7.06 3.43 23.87
C PHE A 86 7.62 4.84 24.04
N ASP A 87 7.44 5.73 23.06
CA ASP A 87 7.86 7.12 23.14
C ASP A 87 7.22 7.83 24.35
N PHE A 88 5.91 7.66 24.55
CA PHE A 88 5.21 8.19 25.73
C PHE A 88 5.76 7.63 27.05
N ILE A 89 5.99 6.31 27.12
CA ILE A 89 6.56 5.67 28.33
C ILE A 89 7.97 6.20 28.61
N LEU A 90 8.82 6.32 27.58
CA LEU A 90 10.19 6.80 27.72
C LEU A 90 10.23 8.29 28.08
N GLN A 91 9.28 9.09 27.60
CA GLN A 91 9.16 10.49 28.03
C GLN A 91 8.86 10.59 29.52
N LEU A 92 7.94 9.79 30.04
CA LEU A 92 7.62 9.81 31.47
C LEU A 92 8.73 9.21 32.35
N THR A 93 9.42 8.18 31.88
CA THR A 93 10.37 7.41 32.70
C THR A 93 11.83 7.84 32.55
N ILE A 94 12.20 8.44 31.41
CA ILE A 94 13.57 8.90 31.15
C ILE A 94 13.61 10.42 31.07
N PHE A 95 12.78 11.04 30.23
CA PHE A 95 12.86 12.49 30.00
C PHE A 95 12.45 13.30 31.24
N VAL A 96 11.34 12.97 31.89
CA VAL A 96 10.90 13.70 33.11
C VAL A 96 11.95 13.62 34.22
N PRO A 97 12.53 12.45 34.58
CA PRO A 97 13.64 12.40 35.53
C PRO A 97 14.93 13.10 35.04
N ALA A 98 15.25 13.04 33.75
CA ALA A 98 16.38 13.81 33.23
C ALA A 98 16.17 15.32 33.41
N LEU A 99 14.95 15.81 33.20
CA LEU A 99 14.55 17.19 33.43
C LEU A 99 14.60 17.57 34.92
N THR A 100 14.24 16.66 35.84
CA THR A 100 14.39 16.91 37.29
C THR A 100 15.85 17.08 37.66
N LEU A 101 16.73 16.18 37.18
CA LEU A 101 18.19 16.24 37.41
C LEU A 101 18.81 17.52 36.83
N ASP A 102 18.39 17.91 35.62
CA ASP A 102 18.84 19.16 35.02
C ASP A 102 18.42 20.38 35.86
N ASN A 103 17.20 20.39 36.39
CA ASN A 103 16.75 21.45 37.29
C ASN A 103 17.53 21.52 38.61
N TYR A 104 17.91 20.38 39.21
CA TYR A 104 18.83 20.40 40.36
C TYR A 104 20.20 20.98 39.98
N ARG A 105 20.72 20.64 38.79
CA ARG A 105 22.01 21.17 38.30
C ARG A 105 21.95 22.69 38.10
N ILE A 106 20.89 23.19 37.47
CA ILE A 106 20.67 24.63 37.24
C ILE A 106 20.63 25.37 38.58
N ARG A 107 19.88 24.87 39.56
CA ARG A 107 19.80 25.47 40.90
C ARG A 107 21.13 25.39 41.68
N ALA A 108 21.92 24.34 41.45
CA ALA A 108 23.27 24.23 41.99
C ALA A 108 24.29 25.15 41.27
N LYS A 109 23.87 25.88 40.24
CA LYS A 109 24.66 26.80 39.40
C LYS A 109 25.88 26.12 38.77
N ARG A 110 25.75 24.85 38.35
CA ARG A 110 26.81 24.10 37.67
C ARG A 110 26.73 24.30 36.15
N GLY A 111 27.87 24.28 35.47
CA GLY A 111 27.95 24.34 34.01
C GLY A 111 27.25 23.17 33.32
N ASP A 112 26.82 23.41 32.07
CA ASP A 112 25.94 22.49 31.33
C ASP A 112 26.62 21.15 31.00
N ILE A 113 27.72 21.22 30.25
CA ILE A 113 28.50 20.06 29.78
C ILE A 113 29.68 19.74 30.72
N ILE A 114 30.21 20.76 31.42
CA ILE A 114 31.33 20.60 32.34
C ILE A 114 30.81 20.76 33.77
N CYS A 115 30.28 19.66 34.30
CA CYS A 115 29.60 19.58 35.60
C CYS A 115 30.46 20.00 36.81
N CYS A 116 31.78 20.15 36.63
CA CYS A 116 32.75 20.45 37.68
C CYS A 116 32.94 21.96 37.96
N PHE A 117 32.52 22.85 37.06
CA PHE A 117 32.65 24.29 37.26
C PHE A 117 31.34 24.91 37.74
N ARG A 118 31.39 25.58 38.90
CA ARG A 118 30.28 26.37 39.43
C ARG A 118 30.34 27.78 38.84
N LYS A 119 29.24 28.24 38.24
CA LYS A 119 29.10 29.64 37.82
C LYS A 119 29.03 30.53 39.06
N TYR A 120 29.68 31.70 38.98
CA TYR A 120 29.61 32.73 40.01
C TYR A 120 28.18 33.27 40.12
N ASP A 121 27.81 33.82 41.28
CA ASP A 121 26.48 34.37 41.54
C ASP A 121 26.22 35.65 40.73
N GLU A 122 25.96 35.50 39.43
CA GLU A 122 25.31 36.56 38.65
C GLU A 122 23.80 36.47 38.87
N VAL A 123 23.16 37.62 39.12
CA VAL A 123 21.71 37.75 39.12
C VAL A 123 21.25 37.42 37.72
N GLU A 124 20.67 36.23 37.52
CA GLU A 124 20.15 35.82 36.22
C GLU A 124 19.07 36.81 35.79
N ALA A 125 19.38 37.62 34.76
CA ALA A 125 18.40 38.49 34.15
C ALA A 125 17.23 37.62 33.63
N PRO A 126 15.97 38.07 33.77
CA PRO A 126 14.84 37.33 33.26
C PRO A 126 15.05 37.06 31.77
N ARG A 127 15.02 35.78 31.38
CA ARG A 127 15.23 35.34 30.00
C ARG A 127 14.23 36.05 29.08
N GLN A 128 14.71 36.77 28.08
CA GLN A 128 13.83 37.51 27.18
C GLN A 128 13.06 36.55 26.26
N GLU A 129 11.75 36.43 26.47
CA GLU A 129 10.86 35.65 25.61
C GLU A 129 10.47 36.45 24.35
N ILE A 130 11.44 36.65 23.44
CA ILE A 130 11.27 37.47 22.23
C ILE A 130 10.08 36.95 21.40
N VAL A 131 9.98 35.64 21.20
CA VAL A 131 8.92 35.00 20.41
C VAL A 131 7.55 35.24 21.04
N ARG A 132 7.38 34.96 22.34
CA ARG A 132 6.10 35.16 23.04
C ARG A 132 5.70 36.64 23.05
N THR A 133 6.66 37.53 23.27
CA THR A 133 6.43 38.98 23.30
C THR A 133 5.99 39.49 21.92
N ALA A 134 6.67 39.07 20.86
CA ALA A 134 6.31 39.41 19.48
C ALA A 134 4.93 38.84 19.11
N PHE A 135 4.66 37.58 19.46
CA PHE A 135 3.38 36.93 19.21
C PHE A 135 2.22 37.66 19.92
N ARG A 136 2.38 37.98 21.20
CA ARG A 136 1.37 38.70 21.98
C ARG A 136 1.15 40.13 21.49
N LYS A 137 2.22 40.81 21.05
CA LYS A 137 2.16 42.23 20.67
C LYS A 137 1.65 42.44 19.24
N TYR A 138 2.06 41.61 18.30
CA TYR A 138 1.75 41.78 16.88
C TYR A 138 0.71 40.78 16.38
N PHE A 139 0.90 39.49 16.65
CA PHE A 139 0.09 38.43 16.06
C PHE A 139 -1.31 38.33 16.69
N VAL A 140 -1.39 38.34 18.03
CA VAL A 140 -2.68 38.18 18.75
C VAL A 140 -3.66 39.32 18.44
N PRO A 141 -3.30 40.61 18.50
CA PRO A 141 -4.25 41.69 18.22
C PRO A 141 -4.68 41.70 16.75
N TRP A 142 -3.77 41.38 15.83
CA TRP A 142 -4.07 41.27 14.41
C TRP A 142 -5.08 40.15 14.12
N LEU A 143 -4.86 38.95 14.67
CA LEU A 143 -5.76 37.80 14.50
C LEU A 143 -7.11 38.00 15.20
N MET A 144 -7.12 38.68 16.35
CA MET A 144 -8.34 38.90 17.13
C MET A 144 -9.24 40.04 16.61
N ASN A 145 -8.77 40.82 15.63
CA ASN A 145 -9.56 41.85 14.99
C ASN A 145 -10.78 41.26 14.25
N LYS A 146 -11.92 41.95 14.30
CA LYS A 146 -13.20 41.46 13.74
C LYS A 146 -13.10 41.16 12.25
N TRP A 147 -12.44 42.03 11.49
CA TRP A 147 -12.23 41.83 10.05
C TRP A 147 -11.35 40.61 9.77
N THR A 148 -10.23 40.46 10.49
CA THR A 148 -9.32 39.32 10.32
C THR A 148 -10.01 37.99 10.65
N LYS A 149 -10.86 37.94 11.68
CA LYS A 149 -11.64 36.74 12.00
C LYS A 149 -12.58 36.34 10.86
N VAL A 150 -13.31 37.31 10.31
CA VAL A 150 -14.23 37.06 9.19
C VAL A 150 -13.44 36.59 7.96
N THR A 151 -12.30 37.22 7.64
CA THR A 151 -11.47 36.79 6.50
C THR A 151 -10.90 35.40 6.69
N VAL A 152 -10.41 35.05 7.89
CA VAL A 152 -9.89 33.70 8.17
C VAL A 152 -11.00 32.67 8.05
N LEU A 153 -12.20 32.92 8.58
CA LEU A 153 -13.33 32.01 8.46
C LEU A 153 -13.74 31.81 6.99
N LEU A 154 -13.85 32.89 6.21
CA LEU A 154 -14.16 32.81 4.78
C LEU A 154 -13.08 32.04 4.00
N MET A 155 -11.80 32.25 4.33
CA MET A 155 -10.69 31.51 3.73
C MET A 155 -10.70 30.02 4.10
N THR A 156 -10.99 29.68 5.36
CA THR A 156 -11.10 28.27 5.76
C THR A 156 -12.29 27.59 5.08
N LEU A 157 -13.42 28.29 4.96
CA LEU A 157 -14.61 27.77 4.29
C LEU A 157 -14.33 27.55 2.80
N SER A 158 -13.64 28.48 2.13
CA SER A 158 -13.29 28.31 0.72
C SER A 158 -12.32 27.15 0.52
N LEU A 159 -11.32 26.98 1.38
CA LEU A 159 -10.41 25.82 1.33
C LEU A 159 -11.13 24.50 1.54
N VAL A 160 -12.10 24.44 2.45
CA VAL A 160 -12.92 23.23 2.67
C VAL A 160 -13.78 22.92 1.44
N ILE A 161 -14.40 23.93 0.82
CA ILE A 161 -15.20 23.75 -0.40
C ILE A 161 -14.32 23.27 -1.56
N ILE A 162 -13.16 23.91 -1.77
CA ILE A 162 -12.20 23.53 -2.82
C ILE A 162 -11.68 22.11 -2.57
N GLY A 163 -11.32 21.76 -1.33
CA GLY A 163 -10.88 20.42 -0.96
C GLY A 163 -11.96 19.37 -1.22
N GLY A 164 -13.21 19.65 -0.82
CA GLY A 164 -14.35 18.76 -1.06
C GLY A 164 -14.64 18.56 -2.55
N MET A 165 -14.56 19.61 -3.36
CA MET A 165 -14.67 19.51 -4.82
C MET A 165 -13.51 18.71 -5.42
N SER A 166 -12.28 18.92 -4.91
CA SER A 166 -11.07 18.24 -5.41
C SER A 166 -11.08 16.73 -5.16
N CYS A 167 -11.78 16.25 -4.13
CA CYS A 167 -11.95 14.82 -3.90
C CYS A 167 -12.59 14.09 -5.08
N SER A 168 -13.43 14.77 -5.88
CA SER A 168 -14.04 14.17 -7.08
C SER A 168 -13.06 13.96 -8.24
N ALA A 169 -11.93 14.68 -8.23
CA ALA A 169 -10.89 14.59 -9.26
C ALA A 169 -9.73 13.66 -8.86
N LEU A 170 -9.83 12.98 -7.72
CA LEU A 170 -8.78 12.09 -7.23
C LEU A 170 -8.73 10.83 -8.10
N LEU A 171 -7.63 10.64 -8.84
CA LEU A 171 -7.40 9.41 -9.59
C LEU A 171 -7.13 8.26 -8.62
N LEU A 172 -7.89 7.18 -8.76
CA LEU A 172 -7.72 5.97 -7.95
C LEU A 172 -6.75 5.01 -8.65
N GLY A 173 -5.70 4.62 -7.95
CA GLY A 173 -4.68 3.70 -8.47
C GLY A 173 -3.27 4.24 -8.29
N LEU A 174 -2.30 3.33 -8.28
CA LEU A 174 -0.89 3.67 -8.26
C LEU A 174 -0.30 3.35 -9.63
N ASN A 175 0.19 4.36 -10.33
CA ASN A 175 0.96 4.15 -11.55
C ASN A 175 2.30 3.49 -11.19
N GLN A 176 2.64 2.40 -11.85
CA GLN A 176 3.84 1.61 -11.56
C GLN A 176 5.11 2.46 -11.69
N ASN A 177 5.17 3.38 -12.65
CA ASN A 177 6.32 4.25 -12.89
C ASN A 177 6.70 5.12 -11.69
N VAL A 178 5.74 5.46 -10.82
CA VAL A 178 6.00 6.27 -9.60
C VAL A 178 6.76 5.48 -8.54
N SER A 179 6.72 4.15 -8.61
CA SER A 179 7.48 3.28 -7.71
C SER A 179 8.90 3.01 -8.19
N LEU A 180 9.23 3.39 -9.43
CA LEU A 180 10.53 3.19 -10.04
C LEU A 180 11.40 4.44 -9.84
N VAL A 181 12.72 4.23 -9.79
CA VAL A 181 13.68 5.32 -9.73
C VAL A 181 13.77 5.97 -11.11
N GLU A 182 13.58 7.28 -11.19
CA GLU A 182 13.72 8.06 -12.42
C GLU A 182 15.12 7.87 -13.03
N GLY A 183 15.18 7.58 -14.33
CA GLY A 183 16.44 7.32 -15.06
C GLY A 183 17.06 5.95 -14.83
N SER A 184 16.32 4.99 -14.26
CA SER A 184 16.73 3.58 -14.22
C SER A 184 16.35 2.85 -15.52
N ASP A 185 17.13 1.84 -15.91
CA ASP A 185 16.85 1.03 -17.11
C ASP A 185 15.42 0.44 -17.12
N ILE A 186 14.89 0.11 -15.93
CA ILE A 186 13.53 -0.43 -15.76
C ILE A 186 12.48 0.67 -16.02
N TYR A 187 12.75 1.91 -15.62
CA TYR A 187 11.87 3.04 -15.90
C TYR A 187 11.75 3.24 -17.42
N ASP A 188 12.88 3.30 -18.13
CA ASP A 188 12.93 3.46 -19.59
C ASP A 188 12.26 2.30 -20.31
N TYR A 189 12.43 1.06 -19.80
CA TYR A 189 11.73 -0.12 -20.31
C TYR A 189 10.21 0.02 -20.22
N PHE A 190 9.66 0.37 -19.06
CA PHE A 190 8.21 0.50 -18.89
C PHE A 190 7.62 1.69 -19.66
N GLU A 191 8.36 2.79 -19.76
CA GLU A 191 7.97 3.91 -20.61
C GLU A 191 7.92 3.51 -22.08
N THR A 192 8.95 2.81 -22.57
CA THR A 192 8.99 2.27 -23.94
C THR A 192 7.87 1.27 -24.18
N LEU A 193 7.63 0.36 -23.23
CA LEU A 193 6.54 -0.63 -23.32
C LEU A 193 5.16 0.04 -23.32
N TYR A 194 4.97 1.13 -22.58
CA TYR A 194 3.70 1.86 -22.56
C TYR A 194 3.44 2.63 -23.86
N VAL A 195 4.48 3.18 -24.49
CA VAL A 195 4.37 3.95 -25.73
C VAL A 195 4.31 3.07 -26.98
N TYR A 196 5.12 2.01 -27.02
CA TYR A 196 5.30 1.17 -28.21
C TYR A 196 4.74 -0.25 -28.07
N GLY A 197 4.31 -0.67 -26.88
CA GLY A 197 3.73 -1.99 -26.66
C GLY A 197 2.39 -2.13 -27.35
N GLU A 198 2.34 -2.94 -28.41
CA GLU A 198 1.10 -3.21 -29.14
C GLU A 198 0.22 -4.26 -28.46
N ALA A 199 0.81 -5.13 -27.63
CA ALA A 199 0.13 -6.25 -26.97
C ALA A 199 0.19 -6.13 -25.44
N GLY A 200 -0.91 -6.47 -24.79
CA GLY A 200 -1.03 -6.52 -23.33
C GLY A 200 -0.38 -7.76 -22.72
N PRO A 201 -0.36 -7.86 -21.38
CA PRO A 201 0.02 -9.08 -20.72
C PRO A 201 -0.98 -10.20 -21.07
N PRO A 202 -0.51 -11.46 -21.25
CA PRO A 202 -1.40 -12.56 -21.58
C PRO A 202 -2.38 -12.81 -20.42
N ALA A 203 -3.65 -13.00 -20.77
CA ALA A 203 -4.70 -13.34 -19.84
C ALA A 203 -5.20 -14.78 -20.10
N TYR A 204 -5.66 -15.42 -19.04
CA TYR A 204 -6.09 -16.81 -19.06
C TYR A 204 -7.47 -16.96 -18.42
N LEU A 205 -8.36 -17.68 -19.10
CA LEU A 205 -9.64 -18.13 -18.53
C LEU A 205 -9.50 -19.60 -18.18
N VAL A 206 -9.43 -19.91 -16.89
CA VAL A 206 -9.23 -21.27 -16.39
C VAL A 206 -10.58 -21.90 -16.02
N PHE A 207 -10.85 -23.06 -16.60
CA PHE A 207 -11.99 -23.91 -16.29
C PHE A 207 -11.52 -25.02 -15.35
N ASN A 208 -12.17 -25.13 -14.20
CA ASN A 208 -11.87 -26.14 -13.18
C ASN A 208 -13.15 -26.91 -12.83
N ASN A 209 -13.04 -28.22 -12.57
CA ASN A 209 -14.17 -29.11 -12.24
C ASN A 209 -15.30 -29.10 -13.29
N VAL A 210 -14.96 -29.04 -14.58
CA VAL A 210 -15.92 -29.13 -15.68
C VAL A 210 -15.97 -30.58 -16.19
N ASN A 211 -17.17 -31.12 -16.39
CA ASN A 211 -17.30 -32.40 -17.06
C ASN A 211 -17.18 -32.19 -18.58
N TYR A 212 -15.97 -32.38 -19.10
CA TYR A 212 -15.66 -32.18 -20.51
C TYR A 212 -16.25 -33.24 -21.44
N SER A 213 -16.64 -34.41 -20.91
CA SER A 213 -17.31 -35.46 -21.69
C SER A 213 -18.73 -35.07 -22.14
N ASN A 214 -19.35 -34.08 -21.49
CA ASN A 214 -20.66 -33.58 -21.91
C ASN A 214 -20.51 -32.58 -23.06
N SER A 215 -21.11 -32.90 -24.21
CA SER A 215 -21.09 -32.04 -25.40
C SER A 215 -21.73 -30.67 -25.18
N GLU A 216 -22.73 -30.56 -24.29
CA GLU A 216 -23.34 -29.28 -23.94
C GLU A 216 -22.32 -28.32 -23.30
N ASN A 217 -21.44 -28.83 -22.44
CA ASN A 217 -20.40 -28.02 -21.81
C ASN A 217 -19.40 -27.51 -22.84
N LEU A 218 -19.02 -28.32 -23.82
CA LEU A 218 -18.13 -27.91 -24.91
C LEU A 218 -18.77 -26.81 -25.78
N VAL A 219 -20.07 -26.91 -26.05
CA VAL A 219 -20.81 -25.85 -26.77
C VAL A 219 -20.82 -24.55 -25.97
N GLN A 220 -21.08 -24.61 -24.67
CA GLN A 220 -21.01 -23.42 -23.79
C GLN A 220 -19.62 -22.79 -23.76
N MET A 221 -18.56 -23.59 -23.70
CA MET A 221 -17.18 -23.10 -23.76
C MET A 221 -16.87 -22.37 -25.07
N ASN A 222 -17.36 -22.86 -26.21
CA ASN A 222 -17.24 -22.15 -27.49
C ASN A 222 -18.02 -20.82 -27.51
N LEU A 223 -19.22 -20.79 -26.91
CA LEU A 223 -19.99 -19.55 -26.77
C LEU A 223 -19.21 -18.52 -25.96
N ILE A 224 -18.60 -18.92 -24.84
CA ILE A 224 -17.75 -18.03 -24.03
C ILE A 224 -16.57 -17.49 -24.84
N ALA A 225 -15.90 -18.34 -25.63
CA ALA A 225 -14.81 -17.90 -26.50
C ALA A 225 -15.30 -16.87 -27.55
N SER A 226 -16.50 -17.07 -28.11
CA SER A 226 -17.09 -16.13 -29.06
C SER A 226 -17.50 -14.81 -28.41
N GLU A 227 -18.04 -14.83 -27.19
CA GLU A 227 -18.40 -13.63 -26.43
C GLU A 227 -17.15 -12.83 -26.04
N LEU A 228 -16.10 -13.50 -25.59
CA LEU A 228 -14.81 -12.88 -25.31
C LEU A 228 -14.24 -12.20 -26.56
N ALA A 229 -14.42 -12.80 -27.75
CA ALA A 229 -13.95 -12.22 -29.01
C ALA A 229 -14.69 -10.91 -29.37
N THR A 230 -15.86 -10.65 -28.78
CA THR A 230 -16.58 -9.38 -28.98
C THR A 230 -16.04 -8.21 -28.15
N LEU A 231 -15.20 -8.49 -27.13
CA LEU A 231 -14.65 -7.49 -26.22
C LEU A 231 -13.40 -6.79 -26.78
N ASN A 232 -13.50 -6.21 -27.98
CA ASN A 232 -12.37 -5.61 -28.72
C ASN A 232 -11.58 -4.51 -28.00
N ASN A 233 -12.18 -3.86 -26.98
CA ASN A 233 -11.51 -2.79 -26.23
C ASN A 233 -10.61 -3.30 -25.09
N THR A 234 -10.76 -4.57 -24.69
CA THR A 234 -10.06 -5.15 -23.54
C THR A 234 -9.38 -6.48 -23.87
N VAL A 235 -9.81 -7.17 -24.92
CA VAL A 235 -9.32 -8.46 -25.37
C VAL A 235 -8.83 -8.31 -26.80
N GLN A 236 -7.54 -8.56 -27.04
CA GLN A 236 -7.01 -8.69 -28.39
C GLN A 236 -7.26 -10.11 -28.90
N SER A 237 -7.85 -10.17 -30.10
CA SER A 237 -8.01 -11.42 -30.84
C SER A 237 -6.67 -11.87 -31.45
N PRO A 238 -6.42 -13.18 -31.61
CA PRO A 238 -7.36 -14.29 -31.41
C PRO A 238 -7.36 -14.85 -29.99
N ILE A 239 -8.51 -15.40 -29.57
CA ILE A 239 -8.61 -16.22 -28.37
C ILE A 239 -8.25 -17.65 -28.74
N TYR A 240 -7.20 -18.17 -28.13
CA TYR A 240 -6.77 -19.54 -28.33
C TYR A 240 -7.65 -20.46 -27.47
N SER A 241 -8.62 -21.09 -28.11
CA SER A 241 -9.49 -22.12 -27.54
C SER A 241 -9.16 -23.47 -28.17
N TRP A 242 -8.89 -24.48 -27.32
CA TRP A 242 -8.65 -25.86 -27.76
C TRP A 242 -9.95 -26.56 -28.21
N VAL A 243 -11.12 -26.06 -27.80
CA VAL A 243 -12.41 -26.75 -27.99
C VAL A 243 -12.81 -26.83 -29.46
N SER A 244 -12.63 -25.75 -30.23
CA SER A 244 -12.99 -25.75 -31.66
C SER A 244 -12.08 -26.67 -32.49
N PRO A 245 -10.73 -26.61 -32.37
CA PRO A 245 -9.85 -27.58 -33.01
C PRO A 245 -10.09 -29.02 -32.58
N PHE A 246 -10.42 -29.26 -31.31
CA PHE A 246 -10.74 -30.59 -30.79
C PHE A 246 -12.06 -31.14 -31.35
N GLN A 247 -13.10 -30.32 -31.47
CA GLN A 247 -14.35 -30.74 -32.11
C GLN A 247 -14.15 -31.07 -33.59
N ASN A 248 -13.33 -30.30 -34.30
CA ASN A 248 -12.96 -30.63 -35.68
C ASN A 248 -12.16 -31.94 -35.75
N PHE A 249 -11.28 -32.20 -34.78
CA PHE A 249 -10.52 -33.44 -34.69
C PHE A 249 -11.41 -34.68 -34.50
N ILE A 250 -12.48 -34.56 -33.71
CA ILE A 250 -13.44 -35.66 -33.45
C ILE A 250 -14.44 -35.84 -34.61
N ASP A 251 -14.64 -34.84 -35.46
CA ASP A 251 -15.58 -34.97 -36.58
C ASP A 251 -15.04 -35.94 -37.66
N ASP A 252 -15.59 -37.16 -37.64
CA ASP A 252 -15.24 -38.30 -38.50
C ASP A 252 -15.62 -38.13 -39.99
N SER A 253 -16.22 -37.01 -40.36
CA SER A 253 -16.70 -36.73 -41.72
C SER A 253 -15.69 -35.98 -42.61
N GLY A 254 -14.56 -35.54 -42.04
CA GLY A 254 -13.56 -34.72 -42.74
C GLY A 254 -12.45 -35.49 -43.46
N ALA A 255 -11.75 -34.78 -44.36
CA ALA A 255 -10.59 -35.31 -45.11
C ALA A 255 -9.33 -35.50 -44.24
N TRP A 256 -9.33 -34.97 -43.01
CA TRP A 256 -8.21 -35.05 -42.06
C TRP A 256 -8.13 -36.38 -41.29
N LYS A 257 -9.12 -37.26 -41.49
CA LYS A 257 -9.32 -38.50 -40.75
C LYS A 257 -8.10 -39.43 -40.73
N ASP A 258 -7.50 -39.67 -41.90
CA ASP A 258 -6.32 -40.53 -42.06
C ASP A 258 -5.04 -39.85 -41.55
N ASP A 259 -4.90 -38.55 -41.83
CA ASP A 259 -3.68 -37.78 -41.54
C ASP A 259 -3.58 -37.37 -40.05
N CYS A 260 -4.71 -37.22 -39.35
CA CYS A 260 -4.80 -36.85 -37.94
C CYS A 260 -5.05 -38.04 -37.00
N GLY A 261 -5.48 -39.19 -37.52
CA GLY A 261 -5.80 -40.36 -36.68
C GLY A 261 -7.17 -40.32 -36.01
N SER A 262 -8.09 -39.48 -36.51
CA SER A 262 -9.45 -39.31 -35.97
C SER A 262 -10.25 -40.62 -35.93
N ASP A 263 -10.00 -41.55 -36.86
CA ASP A 263 -10.58 -42.90 -36.87
C ASP A 263 -10.39 -43.68 -35.57
N ARG A 264 -9.21 -43.54 -34.97
CA ARG A 264 -8.86 -44.22 -33.73
C ARG A 264 -9.45 -43.48 -32.54
N ALA A 265 -9.43 -42.15 -32.59
CA ALA A 265 -10.02 -41.29 -31.58
C ALA A 265 -11.52 -41.54 -31.42
N ALA A 266 -12.27 -41.80 -32.50
CA ALA A 266 -13.71 -42.07 -32.46
C ALA A 266 -14.13 -43.24 -31.55
N ILE A 267 -13.22 -44.18 -31.28
CA ILE A 267 -13.46 -45.39 -30.48
C ILE A 267 -13.06 -45.18 -29.01
N LEU A 268 -12.24 -44.17 -28.72
CA LEU A 268 -11.65 -43.91 -27.41
C LEU A 268 -12.58 -43.08 -26.50
N GLY A 269 -12.34 -43.15 -25.19
CA GLY A 269 -12.99 -42.25 -24.22
C GLY A 269 -12.49 -40.81 -24.37
N PHE A 270 -13.24 -39.84 -23.83
CA PHE A 270 -12.93 -38.42 -23.97
C PHE A 270 -11.49 -38.06 -23.55
N ASP A 271 -11.03 -38.61 -22.42
CA ASP A 271 -9.71 -38.29 -21.89
C ASP A 271 -8.58 -38.82 -22.78
N ASP A 272 -8.75 -40.02 -23.33
CA ASP A 272 -7.82 -40.63 -24.29
C ASP A 272 -7.83 -39.87 -25.64
N GLN A 273 -9.02 -39.44 -26.11
CA GLN A 273 -9.15 -38.58 -27.29
C GLN A 273 -8.38 -37.27 -27.10
N MET A 274 -8.51 -36.67 -25.92
CA MET A 274 -7.81 -35.43 -25.58
C MET A 274 -6.29 -35.65 -25.51
N ALA A 275 -5.85 -36.78 -24.95
CA ALA A 275 -4.44 -37.15 -24.90
C ALA A 275 -3.86 -37.37 -26.31
N GLU A 276 -4.59 -38.01 -27.23
CA GLU A 276 -4.15 -38.13 -28.63
C GLU A 276 -4.13 -36.77 -29.34
N PHE A 277 -5.18 -35.96 -29.18
CA PHE A 277 -5.27 -34.62 -29.77
C PHE A 277 -4.08 -33.74 -29.38
N VAL A 278 -3.81 -33.61 -28.07
CA VAL A 278 -2.73 -32.77 -27.53
C VAL A 278 -1.35 -33.19 -28.04
N ASN A 279 -1.16 -34.47 -28.38
CA ASN A 279 0.11 -34.99 -28.89
C ASN A 279 0.31 -34.80 -30.42
N ILE A 280 -0.67 -34.22 -31.13
CA ILE A 280 -0.54 -33.88 -32.55
C ILE A 280 0.46 -32.73 -32.71
N LYS A 281 1.65 -33.07 -33.22
CA LYS A 281 2.74 -32.12 -33.42
C LYS A 281 2.42 -31.03 -34.43
N VAL A 282 2.97 -29.84 -34.24
CA VAL A 282 2.82 -28.70 -35.16
C VAL A 282 3.40 -29.01 -36.55
N ASP A 283 4.44 -29.84 -36.62
CA ASP A 283 5.08 -30.23 -37.89
C ASP A 283 4.37 -31.39 -38.62
N SER A 284 3.26 -31.90 -38.09
CA SER A 284 2.52 -33.02 -38.69
C SER A 284 1.73 -32.58 -39.94
N ALA A 285 1.47 -33.52 -40.85
CA ALA A 285 0.58 -33.31 -42.00
C ALA A 285 -0.81 -32.85 -41.55
N CYS A 286 -1.29 -33.36 -40.41
CA CYS A 286 -2.54 -32.95 -39.77
C CYS A 286 -2.61 -31.44 -39.49
N CYS A 287 -1.59 -30.90 -38.82
CA CYS A 287 -1.54 -29.47 -38.49
C CYS A 287 -1.28 -28.60 -39.74
N GLN A 288 -0.36 -28.99 -40.61
CA GLN A 288 0.04 -28.18 -41.76
C GLN A 288 -1.04 -28.12 -42.87
N ASN A 289 -1.77 -29.22 -43.10
CA ASN A 289 -2.77 -29.30 -44.16
C ASN A 289 -4.17 -28.91 -43.67
N TYR A 290 -4.51 -29.16 -42.41
CA TYR A 290 -5.89 -28.98 -41.89
C TYR A 290 -5.99 -28.02 -40.69
N GLY A 291 -4.87 -27.52 -40.16
CA GLY A 291 -4.87 -26.54 -39.05
C GLY A 291 -5.22 -27.12 -37.68
N ILE A 292 -5.29 -28.45 -37.54
CA ILE A 292 -5.55 -29.13 -36.26
C ILE A 292 -4.21 -29.38 -35.56
N CYS A 293 -3.81 -28.45 -34.69
CA CYS A 293 -2.49 -28.42 -34.07
C CYS A 293 -2.61 -28.56 -32.54
N GLY A 294 -2.76 -29.78 -32.02
CA GLY A 294 -3.01 -29.99 -30.59
C GLY A 294 -1.81 -29.70 -29.68
N GLU A 295 -0.57 -29.81 -30.18
CA GLU A 295 0.64 -29.50 -29.41
C GLU A 295 0.63 -28.06 -28.84
N GLN A 296 -0.02 -27.12 -29.55
CA GLN A 296 -0.17 -25.72 -29.10
C GLN A 296 -1.01 -25.57 -27.82
N PHE A 297 -1.81 -26.58 -27.50
CA PHE A 297 -2.71 -26.62 -26.34
C PHE A 297 -2.24 -27.62 -25.28
N SER A 298 -1.05 -28.21 -25.44
CA SER A 298 -0.49 -29.18 -24.48
C SER A 298 -0.30 -28.65 -23.07
N LEU A 299 -0.06 -27.35 -22.93
CA LEU A 299 0.02 -26.68 -21.63
C LEU A 299 -1.31 -26.07 -21.20
N ASP A 300 -2.32 -26.10 -22.07
CA ASP A 300 -3.63 -25.51 -21.83
C ASP A 300 -4.65 -26.54 -21.30
N VAL A 301 -4.35 -27.83 -21.39
CA VAL A 301 -5.13 -28.94 -20.84
C VAL A 301 -4.27 -29.72 -19.84
N ILE A 302 -4.77 -29.90 -18.62
CA ILE A 302 -4.07 -30.59 -17.53
C ILE A 302 -4.77 -31.90 -17.24
N PHE A 303 -4.01 -32.99 -17.25
CA PHE A 303 -4.46 -34.33 -16.87
C PHE A 303 -4.10 -34.62 -15.40
N ASP A 304 -4.98 -35.32 -14.70
CA ASP A 304 -4.73 -35.85 -13.35
C ASP A 304 -3.85 -37.11 -13.41
N ASP A 305 -3.43 -37.62 -12.25
CA ASP A 305 -2.62 -38.85 -12.12
C ASP A 305 -3.31 -40.08 -12.74
N ASP A 306 -4.64 -40.10 -12.77
CA ASP A 306 -5.47 -41.15 -13.38
C ASP A 306 -5.68 -40.96 -14.90
N GLY A 307 -5.11 -39.90 -15.50
CA GLY A 307 -5.21 -39.60 -16.93
C GLY A 307 -6.48 -38.84 -17.35
N HIS A 308 -7.32 -38.42 -16.40
CA HIS A 308 -8.51 -37.63 -16.67
C HIS A 308 -8.22 -36.13 -16.82
N VAL A 309 -8.96 -35.42 -17.66
CA VAL A 309 -8.81 -33.96 -17.78
C VAL A 309 -9.34 -33.26 -16.52
N SER A 310 -8.42 -32.69 -15.74
CA SER A 310 -8.72 -32.03 -14.46
C SER A 310 -9.07 -30.55 -14.65
N ALA A 311 -8.30 -29.84 -15.47
CA ALA A 311 -8.48 -28.43 -15.74
C ALA A 311 -8.06 -28.07 -17.16
N SER A 312 -8.62 -26.98 -17.67
CA SER A 312 -8.26 -26.46 -18.98
C SER A 312 -8.28 -24.94 -18.99
N ARG A 313 -7.62 -24.28 -19.92
CA ARG A 313 -7.67 -22.81 -20.05
C ARG A 313 -7.77 -22.32 -21.48
N PHE A 314 -8.32 -21.11 -21.63
CA PHE A 314 -8.18 -20.29 -22.84
C PHE A 314 -7.16 -19.19 -22.58
N ARG A 315 -6.50 -18.72 -23.64
CA ARG A 315 -5.50 -17.65 -23.56
C ARG A 315 -5.71 -16.58 -24.64
N TRP A 316 -5.45 -15.34 -24.29
CA TRP A 316 -5.48 -14.17 -25.18
C TRP A 316 -4.53 -13.09 -24.66
N GLN A 317 -4.42 -11.96 -25.36
CA GLN A 317 -3.60 -10.80 -25.01
C GLN A 317 -4.42 -9.54 -24.80
#